data_AF-A0A971A193-F1
#
_entry.id   AF-A0A971A193-F1
#
_cell.length_a   1.000
_cell.length_b   1.000
_cell.length_c   1.000
_cell.angle_alpha   90.00
_cell.angle_beta   90.00
_cell.angle_gamma   90.00
#
_symmetry.space_group_name_H-M   'P 1'
#
loop_
_entity.id
_entity.type
_entity.pdbx_description
1 polymer ?
#
loop_
_entity_poly.entity_id
_entity_poly.type
_entity_poly.pdbx_seq_one_letter_code
_entity_poly.pdbx_strand_id
1 'polypeptide(L)'
;TRIEGIREGRLFRYCPEVKLYKCPTGVRGEVVTYAITDAMNGHPDIPGTSKLMVYRRAQIKRADQRIVFLDEGRLSPNSWTLWYDQERWWDQVTARHGDGTNFGFADGHSEYWKWKDPRTLDVAKADYDYWQNTGRNGGEALQPGNEDLHRVQRGVWSKLGYEP
;
A
#
# COMPACT_ATOMS: atom_id res chain seq x y z
N THR A 1 -9.53 17.42 16.28
CA THR A 1 -8.42 17.80 15.35
C THR A 1 -8.00 16.56 14.57
N ARG A 2 -7.12 16.67 13.57
CA ARG A 2 -6.60 15.47 12.87
C ARG A 2 -5.91 14.45 13.82
N ILE A 3 -5.28 14.95 14.88
CA ILE A 3 -4.61 14.12 15.91
C ILE A 3 -5.63 13.37 16.78
N GLU A 4 -6.75 13.98 17.14
CA GLU A 4 -7.81 13.27 17.88
C GLU A 4 -8.38 12.10 17.08
N GLY A 5 -8.50 12.24 15.75
CA GLY A 5 -8.92 11.12 14.89
C GLY A 5 -7.98 9.89 14.97
N ILE A 6 -6.68 10.11 15.19
CA ILE A 6 -5.73 9.01 15.45
C ILE A 6 -6.02 8.37 16.81
N ARG A 7 -6.20 9.20 17.86
CA ARG A 7 -6.41 8.74 19.25
C ARG A 7 -7.72 7.96 19.42
N GLU A 8 -8.76 8.35 18.70
CA GLU A 8 -10.06 7.68 18.67
C GLU A 8 -10.06 6.44 17.76
N GLY A 9 -9.04 6.29 16.91
CA GLY A 9 -8.88 5.18 15.98
C GLY A 9 -8.63 3.85 16.68
N ARG A 10 -9.17 2.76 16.11
CA ARG A 10 -9.08 1.41 16.69
C ARG A 10 -7.64 0.89 16.86
N LEU A 11 -6.70 1.38 16.05
CA LEU A 11 -5.28 1.00 16.14
C LEU A 11 -4.58 1.61 17.36
N PHE A 12 -5.06 2.76 17.88
CA PHE A 12 -4.38 3.53 18.92
C PHE A 12 -4.19 2.77 20.24
N ARG A 13 -5.14 1.89 20.57
CA ARG A 13 -5.04 1.00 21.74
C ARG A 13 -3.78 0.13 21.71
N TYR A 14 -3.29 -0.20 20.51
CA TYR A 14 -2.11 -1.04 20.30
C TYR A 14 -0.85 -0.23 19.97
N CYS A 15 -1.04 0.99 19.44
CA CYS A 15 0.04 1.91 19.07
C CYS A 15 -0.26 3.33 19.59
N PRO A 16 -0.05 3.62 20.88
CA PRO A 16 -0.45 4.89 21.47
C PRO A 16 0.51 6.06 21.15
N GLU A 17 1.66 5.79 20.52
CA GLU A 17 2.61 6.82 20.10
C GLU A 17 2.20 7.41 18.75
N VAL A 18 1.62 8.60 18.76
CA VAL A 18 1.10 9.30 17.57
C VAL A 18 2.19 9.50 16.50
N LYS A 19 3.46 9.66 16.89
CA LYS A 19 4.56 9.81 15.93
C LYS A 19 4.77 8.58 15.05
N LEU A 20 4.35 7.39 15.48
CA LEU A 20 4.49 6.16 14.70
C LEU A 20 3.53 6.05 13.50
N TYR A 21 2.53 6.93 13.41
CA TYR A 21 1.56 6.92 12.31
C TYR A 21 2.07 7.59 11.04
N LYS A 22 3.18 8.31 11.13
CA LYS A 22 3.73 9.04 10.00
C LYS A 22 5.23 8.85 9.86
N CYS A 23 5.66 8.90 8.62
CA CYS A 23 7.05 8.97 8.28
C CYS A 23 7.68 10.31 8.76
N PRO A 24 8.88 10.29 9.36
CA PRO A 24 9.62 11.50 9.71
C PRO A 24 9.94 12.41 8.51
N THR A 25 10.06 11.84 7.31
CA THR A 25 10.29 12.58 6.05
C THR A 25 8.99 12.92 5.31
N GLY A 26 7.83 12.66 5.93
CA GLY A 26 6.53 12.99 5.35
C GLY A 26 6.30 14.49 5.16
N VAL A 27 5.31 14.82 4.34
CA VAL A 27 4.95 16.21 4.05
C VAL A 27 4.55 16.92 5.36
N ARG A 28 5.03 18.16 5.53
CA ARG A 28 4.73 18.97 6.72
C ARG A 28 3.21 19.16 6.85
N GLY A 29 2.68 18.83 8.02
CA GLY A 29 1.25 18.91 8.31
C GLY A 29 0.50 17.58 8.16
N GLU A 30 1.10 16.58 7.52
CA GLU A 30 0.57 15.22 7.54
C GLU A 30 0.71 14.59 8.92
N VAL A 31 -0.33 13.84 9.30
CA VAL A 31 -0.42 13.15 10.59
C VAL A 31 -0.43 11.63 10.45
N VAL A 32 -0.76 11.12 9.27
CA VAL A 32 -0.70 9.69 8.92
C VAL A 32 -0.11 9.56 7.51
N THR A 33 0.87 8.67 7.33
CA THR A 33 1.41 8.36 6.00
C THR A 33 1.46 6.85 5.72
N TYR A 34 1.33 6.03 6.76
CA TYR A 34 1.23 4.59 6.61
C TYR A 34 -0.22 4.17 6.41
N ALA A 35 -0.45 3.33 5.40
CA ALA A 35 -1.76 2.80 5.08
C ALA A 35 -1.78 1.27 5.23
N ILE A 36 -2.94 0.74 5.60
CA ILE A 36 -3.21 -0.69 5.58
C ILE A 36 -3.63 -1.09 4.16
N THR A 37 -3.22 -2.26 3.69
CA THR A 37 -3.62 -2.78 2.37
C THR A 37 -5.05 -3.29 2.38
N ASP A 38 -5.74 -3.23 1.24
CA ASP A 38 -7.10 -3.74 1.13
C ASP A 38 -7.26 -5.21 1.54
N ALA A 39 -6.27 -6.04 1.21
CA ALA A 39 -6.25 -7.45 1.60
C ALA A 39 -6.42 -7.68 3.11
N MET A 40 -6.10 -6.69 3.93
CA MET A 40 -6.16 -6.76 5.39
C MET A 40 -7.41 -6.08 5.96
N ASN A 41 -8.58 -6.45 5.41
CA ASN A 41 -9.90 -5.92 5.79
C ASN A 41 -10.11 -4.43 5.46
N GLY A 42 -9.67 -4.04 4.26
CA GLY A 42 -9.93 -2.72 3.67
C GLY A 42 -11.09 -2.73 2.66
N HIS A 43 -10.93 -2.01 1.55
CA HIS A 43 -11.93 -1.95 0.47
C HIS A 43 -12.17 -3.36 -0.11
N PRO A 44 -13.42 -3.87 -0.16
CA PRO A 44 -13.67 -5.25 -0.54
C PRO A 44 -13.92 -5.47 -2.04
N ASP A 45 -14.10 -4.40 -2.83
CA ASP A 45 -14.65 -4.47 -4.19
C ASP A 45 -13.57 -4.51 -5.28
N ILE A 46 -12.40 -5.10 -4.98
CA ILE A 46 -11.35 -5.35 -5.98
C ILE A 46 -11.71 -6.65 -6.73
N PRO A 47 -11.84 -6.62 -8.07
CA PRO A 47 -12.12 -7.80 -8.86
C PRO A 47 -11.19 -8.99 -8.56
N GLY A 48 -11.80 -10.16 -8.38
CA GLY A 48 -11.09 -11.41 -8.12
C GLY A 48 -10.57 -11.62 -6.68
N THR A 49 -10.73 -10.66 -5.76
CA THR A 49 -10.09 -10.73 -4.43
C THR A 49 -10.97 -11.24 -3.29
N SER A 50 -12.26 -11.49 -3.51
CA SER A 50 -13.21 -11.86 -2.43
C SER A 50 -12.77 -13.03 -1.54
N LYS A 51 -12.05 -14.02 -2.11
CA LYS A 51 -11.49 -15.17 -1.38
C LYS A 51 -10.07 -14.95 -0.82
N LEU A 52 -9.45 -13.81 -1.12
CA LEU A 52 -8.10 -13.44 -0.72
C LEU A 52 -8.09 -12.45 0.46
N MET A 53 -9.22 -11.77 0.71
CA MET A 53 -9.41 -10.87 1.84
C MET A 53 -9.23 -11.58 3.18
N VAL A 54 -8.49 -10.95 4.09
CA VAL A 54 -8.16 -11.44 5.43
C VAL A 54 -8.93 -10.65 6.47
N TYR A 55 -9.86 -11.31 7.15
CA TYR A 55 -10.67 -10.73 8.23
C TYR A 55 -10.21 -11.18 9.62
N ARG A 56 -9.50 -12.31 9.69
CA ARG A 56 -9.01 -12.92 10.94
C ARG A 56 -7.54 -13.26 10.81
N ARG A 57 -6.76 -13.00 11.87
CA ARG A 57 -5.33 -13.33 11.93
C ARG A 57 -5.03 -14.79 11.55
N ALA A 58 -5.89 -15.74 11.95
CA ALA A 58 -5.73 -17.15 11.62
C ALA A 58 -5.82 -17.49 10.12
N GLN A 59 -6.32 -16.58 9.27
CA GLN A 59 -6.37 -16.75 7.82
C GLN A 59 -5.06 -16.37 7.13
N ILE A 60 -4.16 -15.66 7.84
CA ILE A 60 -2.87 -15.23 7.30
C ILE A 60 -1.99 -16.45 7.08
N LYS A 61 -1.62 -16.68 5.81
CA LYS A 61 -0.62 -17.66 5.40
C LYS A 61 0.66 -16.92 5.02
N ARG A 62 1.83 -17.53 5.27
CA ARG A 62 3.15 -16.94 4.98
C ARG A 62 3.27 -15.52 5.55
N ALA A 63 3.21 -15.42 6.88
CA ALA A 63 3.15 -14.15 7.58
C ALA A 63 4.39 -13.27 7.33
N ASP A 64 5.52 -13.90 7.03
CA ASP A 64 6.78 -13.31 6.56
C ASP A 64 6.69 -12.68 5.16
N GLN A 65 5.61 -12.90 4.41
CA GLN A 65 5.44 -12.36 3.06
C GLN A 65 4.18 -11.53 2.90
N ARG A 66 3.23 -11.66 3.84
CA ARG A 66 1.99 -10.89 3.82
C ARG A 66 2.27 -9.45 4.20
N ILE A 67 2.14 -8.55 3.22
CA ILE A 67 2.18 -7.11 3.46
C ILE A 67 0.89 -6.68 4.17
N VAL A 68 1.04 -6.00 5.30
CA VAL A 68 -0.06 -5.42 6.07
C VAL A 68 -0.09 -3.90 5.91
N PHE A 69 1.05 -3.26 6.10
CA PHE A 69 1.19 -1.82 6.01
C PHE A 69 2.22 -1.43 4.95
N LEU A 70 2.06 -0.25 4.37
CA LEU A 70 3.09 0.41 3.58
C LEU A 70 3.10 1.91 3.86
N ASP A 71 4.20 2.59 3.55
CA ASP A 71 4.18 4.04 3.43
C ASP A 71 3.55 4.42 2.09
N GLU A 72 2.28 4.81 2.14
CA GLU A 72 1.56 5.47 1.03
C GLU A 72 2.04 6.92 0.89
N GLY A 73 2.53 7.48 1.98
CA GLY A 73 3.17 8.76 2.02
C GLY A 73 2.23 9.93 2.29
N ARG A 74 0.93 9.70 2.17
CA ARG A 74 -0.18 10.57 2.57
C ARG A 74 -1.37 9.67 2.89
N LEU A 75 -2.32 10.17 3.67
CA LEU A 75 -3.49 9.38 4.03
C LEU A 75 -4.50 9.33 2.87
N SER A 76 -4.74 8.15 2.30
CA SER A 76 -5.95 7.91 1.50
C SER A 76 -7.21 7.95 2.39
N PRO A 77 -8.40 8.24 1.82
CA PRO A 77 -9.64 8.24 2.59
C PRO A 77 -9.97 6.89 3.28
N ASN A 78 -9.39 5.79 2.79
CA ASN A 78 -9.64 4.42 3.25
C ASN A 78 -8.30 3.66 3.44
N SER A 79 -8.23 2.44 2.92
CA SER A 79 -7.03 1.60 2.80
C SER A 79 -6.38 1.81 1.43
N TRP A 80 -5.15 1.30 1.31
CA TRP A 80 -4.38 1.37 0.07
C TRP A 80 -4.73 0.21 -0.88
N THR A 81 -5.04 0.59 -2.11
CA THR A 81 -5.64 -0.26 -3.15
C THR A 81 -4.62 -0.71 -4.18
N LEU A 82 -4.73 -1.98 -4.58
CA LEU A 82 -3.92 -2.57 -5.62
C LEU A 82 -4.74 -3.56 -6.44
N TRP A 83 -4.69 -3.45 -7.76
CA TRP A 83 -5.32 -4.44 -8.63
C TRP A 83 -4.70 -5.82 -8.43
N TYR A 84 -5.55 -6.85 -8.45
CA TYR A 84 -5.11 -8.24 -8.31
C TYR A 84 -5.15 -8.99 -9.65
N ASP A 85 -6.23 -8.82 -10.41
CA ASP A 85 -6.49 -9.51 -11.67
C ASP A 85 -5.99 -8.76 -12.91
N GLN A 86 -5.32 -7.64 -12.70
CA GLN A 86 -4.74 -6.81 -13.75
C GLN A 86 -3.30 -6.43 -13.38
N GLU A 87 -2.43 -6.41 -14.39
CA GLU A 87 -1.05 -5.98 -14.26
C GLU A 87 -0.94 -4.45 -14.29
N ARG A 88 -1.51 -3.83 -13.25
CA ARG A 88 -1.55 -2.38 -13.14
C ARG A 88 -1.56 -1.89 -11.69
N TRP A 89 -1.10 -0.66 -11.49
CA TRP A 89 -1.27 0.06 -10.24
C TRP A 89 -2.69 0.64 -10.10
N TRP A 90 -3.16 0.76 -8.85
CA TRP A 90 -4.35 1.54 -8.52
C TRP A 90 -3.92 2.79 -7.76
N ASP A 91 -3.55 2.62 -6.50
CA ASP A 91 -3.03 3.71 -5.70
C ASP A 91 -1.55 3.93 -5.98
N GLN A 92 -1.13 5.18 -5.75
CA GLN A 92 0.25 5.58 -5.93
C GLN A 92 1.12 4.88 -4.87
N VAL A 93 2.33 4.47 -5.25
CA VAL A 93 3.39 4.10 -4.29
C VAL A 93 4.28 5.31 -4.01
N THR A 94 5.05 5.31 -2.92
CA THR A 94 6.01 6.40 -2.67
C THR A 94 7.43 6.04 -3.10
N ALA A 95 8.20 7.05 -3.51
CA ALA A 95 9.63 6.98 -3.79
C ALA A 95 10.48 7.78 -2.79
N ARG A 96 9.89 8.26 -1.67
CA ARG A 96 10.55 9.18 -0.73
C ARG A 96 11.71 8.55 0.05
N HIS A 97 11.78 7.22 0.13
CA HIS A 97 12.83 6.50 0.84
C HIS A 97 13.99 6.17 -0.11
N GLY A 98 14.48 7.18 -0.84
CA GLY A 98 15.50 6.99 -1.86
C GLY A 98 15.03 6.08 -2.98
N ASP A 99 13.98 6.46 -3.70
CA ASP A 99 13.32 5.70 -4.77
C ASP A 99 12.80 4.32 -4.33
N GLY A 100 12.28 4.24 -3.10
CA GLY A 100 11.66 3.04 -2.56
C GLY A 100 10.61 3.38 -1.51
N THR A 101 10.01 2.32 -0.95
CA THR A 101 9.09 2.42 0.19
C THR A 101 9.40 1.38 1.26
N ASN A 102 8.79 1.57 2.42
CA ASN A 102 8.84 0.61 3.53
C ASN A 102 7.52 -0.16 3.61
N PHE A 103 7.64 -1.46 3.86
CA PHE A 103 6.53 -2.38 4.07
C PHE A 103 6.60 -2.99 5.47
N GLY A 104 5.45 -3.16 6.10
CA GLY A 104 5.28 -3.90 7.35
C GLY A 104 4.54 -5.21 7.12
N PHE A 105 5.07 -6.30 7.65
CA PHE A 105 4.60 -7.66 7.39
C PHE A 105 3.83 -8.25 8.57
N ALA A 106 3.05 -9.30 8.31
CA ALA A 106 2.12 -9.85 9.29
C ALA A 106 2.78 -10.60 10.46
N ASP A 107 4.04 -11.00 10.34
CA ASP A 107 4.85 -11.56 11.43
C ASP A 107 5.49 -10.46 12.33
N GLY A 108 5.38 -9.18 11.93
CA GLY A 108 5.87 -8.03 12.67
C GLY A 108 7.19 -7.43 12.18
N HIS A 109 7.84 -8.01 11.17
CA HIS A 109 9.04 -7.38 10.60
C HIS A 109 8.68 -6.26 9.61
N SER A 110 9.70 -5.52 9.18
CA SER A 110 9.57 -4.48 8.15
C SER A 110 10.73 -4.59 7.17
N GLU A 111 10.46 -4.28 5.91
CA GLU A 111 11.47 -4.25 4.85
C GLU A 111 11.42 -2.94 4.08
N TYR A 112 12.59 -2.49 3.65
CA TYR A 112 12.74 -1.43 2.65
C TYR A 112 12.87 -2.06 1.27
N TRP A 113 12.02 -1.65 0.32
CA TRP A 113 12.07 -2.09 -1.07
C TRP A 113 12.42 -0.91 -1.97
N LYS A 114 13.60 -0.97 -2.60
CA LYS A 114 14.02 -0.09 -3.69
C LYS A 114 13.28 -0.49 -4.96
N TRP A 115 12.65 0.48 -5.63
CA TRP A 115 12.04 0.27 -6.93
C TRP A 115 13.11 0.11 -8.00
N LYS A 116 12.95 -0.91 -8.85
CA LYS A 116 13.90 -1.28 -9.89
C LYS A 116 13.40 -0.91 -11.27
N ASP A 117 12.09 -1.00 -11.50
CA ASP A 117 11.49 -0.63 -12.78
C ASP A 117 11.28 0.90 -12.82
N PRO A 118 11.84 1.62 -13.81
CA PRO A 118 11.62 3.05 -13.96
C PRO A 118 10.14 3.44 -14.04
N ARG A 119 9.28 2.57 -14.57
CA ARG A 119 7.83 2.82 -14.66
C ARG A 119 7.18 2.86 -13.27
N THR A 120 7.72 2.13 -12.29
CA THR A 120 7.28 2.25 -10.90
C THR A 120 7.62 3.63 -10.35
N LEU A 121 8.76 4.21 -10.76
CA LEU A 121 9.15 5.56 -10.34
C LEU A 121 8.31 6.64 -11.00
N ASP A 122 7.88 6.45 -12.24
CA ASP A 122 6.95 7.35 -12.91
C ASP A 122 5.64 7.43 -12.13
N VAL A 123 5.10 6.28 -11.70
CA VAL A 123 3.94 6.23 -10.80
C VAL A 123 4.25 6.93 -9.48
N ALA A 124 5.38 6.60 -8.85
CA ALA A 124 5.71 7.09 -7.52
C ALA A 124 5.97 8.60 -7.44
N LYS A 125 6.38 9.19 -8.56
CA LYS A 125 6.76 10.61 -8.69
C LYS A 125 5.72 11.44 -9.44
N ALA A 126 4.68 10.81 -9.98
CA ALA A 126 3.56 11.52 -10.58
C ALA A 126 2.95 12.53 -9.59
N ASP A 127 2.44 13.63 -10.12
CA ASP A 127 1.58 14.49 -9.31
C ASP A 127 0.38 13.69 -8.78
N TYR A 128 -0.01 13.95 -7.53
CA TYR A 128 -1.03 13.13 -6.88
C TYR A 128 -2.40 13.35 -7.44
N ASP A 129 -2.78 14.60 -7.62
CA ASP A 129 -4.11 14.94 -8.09
C ASP A 129 -4.25 14.45 -9.52
N TYR A 130 -3.19 14.56 -10.33
CA TYR A 130 -3.11 13.89 -11.62
C TYR A 130 -3.25 12.36 -11.51
N TRP A 131 -2.47 11.70 -10.66
CA TRP A 131 -2.51 10.24 -10.54
C TRP A 131 -3.91 9.73 -10.15
N GLN A 132 -4.50 10.34 -9.12
CA GLN A 132 -5.79 9.94 -8.56
C GLN A 132 -6.96 10.22 -9.50
N ASN A 133 -6.90 11.28 -10.31
CA ASN A 133 -7.99 11.66 -11.20
C ASN A 133 -7.81 11.19 -12.64
N THR A 134 -6.58 10.87 -13.06
CA THR A 134 -6.25 10.58 -14.46
C THR A 134 -5.27 9.43 -14.62
N GLY A 135 -4.05 9.54 -14.07
CA GLY A 135 -2.96 8.57 -14.33
C GLY A 135 -3.33 7.12 -14.03
N ARG A 136 -3.96 6.87 -12.86
CA ARG A 136 -4.37 5.52 -12.45
C ARG A 136 -5.40 4.86 -13.37
N ASN A 137 -6.13 5.65 -14.16
CA ASN A 137 -7.15 5.18 -15.10
C ASN A 137 -6.62 5.02 -16.53
N GLY A 138 -5.41 5.50 -16.82
CA GLY A 138 -4.79 5.47 -18.13
C GLY A 138 -3.80 4.32 -18.35
N GLY A 139 -3.09 4.38 -19.48
CA GLY A 139 -2.08 3.39 -19.86
C GLY A 139 -0.84 3.37 -18.95
N GLU A 140 -0.55 4.48 -18.27
CA GLU A 140 0.58 4.60 -17.33
C GLU A 140 0.46 3.67 -16.11
N ALA A 141 -0.78 3.34 -15.74
CA ALA A 141 -1.07 2.40 -14.68
C ALA A 141 -0.76 0.95 -15.09
N LEU A 142 -0.92 0.60 -16.38
CA LEU A 142 -0.64 -0.73 -16.92
C LEU A 142 0.86 -0.93 -17.06
N GLN A 143 1.42 -1.92 -16.37
CA GLN A 143 2.87 -2.11 -16.29
C GLN A 143 3.28 -3.55 -16.59
N PRO A 144 3.11 -4.02 -17.85
CA PRO A 144 3.45 -5.37 -18.25
C PRO A 144 4.92 -5.72 -17.99
N GLY A 145 5.17 -6.89 -17.43
CA GLY A 145 6.47 -7.38 -16.99
C GLY A 145 7.10 -6.62 -15.82
N ASN A 146 6.35 -5.81 -15.06
CA ASN A 146 6.95 -5.05 -13.95
C ASN A 146 7.11 -5.90 -12.69
N GLU A 147 8.36 -6.27 -12.40
CA GLU A 147 8.70 -7.08 -11.22
C GLU A 147 8.47 -6.39 -9.87
N ASP A 148 8.53 -5.05 -9.79
CA ASP A 148 8.16 -4.33 -8.56
C ASP A 148 6.67 -4.52 -8.26
N LEU A 149 5.82 -4.31 -9.28
CA LEU A 149 4.37 -4.51 -9.19
C LEU A 149 4.04 -5.94 -8.81
N HIS A 150 4.63 -6.91 -9.51
CA HIS A 150 4.42 -8.33 -9.23
C HIS A 150 4.82 -8.71 -7.81
N ARG A 151 5.94 -8.20 -7.33
CA ARG A 151 6.40 -8.45 -5.97
C ARG A 151 5.40 -7.89 -4.94
N VAL A 152 4.90 -6.67 -5.15
CA VAL A 152 3.91 -6.05 -4.25
C VAL A 152 2.58 -6.80 -4.32
N GLN A 153 2.07 -7.14 -5.50
CA GLN A 153 0.83 -7.93 -5.63
C GLN A 153 0.93 -9.29 -4.95
N ARG A 154 2.06 -10.00 -5.09
CA ARG A 154 2.28 -11.25 -4.36
C ARG A 154 2.30 -11.02 -2.85
N GLY A 155 2.89 -9.93 -2.36
CA GLY A 155 2.88 -9.60 -0.94
C GLY A 155 1.50 -9.24 -0.40
N VAL A 156 0.69 -8.50 -1.17
CA VAL A 156 -0.66 -8.08 -0.78
C VAL A 156 -1.67 -9.22 -0.94
N TRP A 157 -1.65 -9.95 -2.05
CA TRP A 157 -2.67 -10.92 -2.46
C TRP A 157 -2.23 -12.40 -2.39
N SER A 158 -0.99 -12.68 -1.95
CA SER A 158 -0.32 -14.01 -1.95
C SER A 158 0.08 -14.59 -3.30
N LYS A 159 -0.51 -14.12 -4.39
CA LYS A 159 -0.27 -14.60 -5.76
C LYS A 159 -0.74 -13.54 -6.76
N LEU A 160 -0.39 -13.73 -8.03
CA LEU A 160 -0.94 -12.94 -9.13
C LEU A 160 -2.32 -13.49 -9.54
N GLY A 161 -3.19 -12.62 -10.03
CA GLY A 161 -4.49 -12.98 -10.60
C GLY A 161 -4.46 -13.24 -12.11
N TYR A 162 -3.28 -13.19 -12.71
CA TYR A 162 -3.02 -13.31 -14.13
C TYR A 162 -1.65 -13.98 -14.36
N GLU A 163 -1.36 -14.36 -15.61
CA GLU A 163 -0.03 -14.82 -16.03
C GLU A 163 0.80 -13.63 -16.50
N PRO A 164 1.98 -13.38 -15.90
CA PRO A 164 2.86 -12.24 -16.22
C PRO A 164 3.65 -12.41 -17.52
#